data_AF-A0A936KU36-F1
#
_entry.id   AF-A0A936KU36-F1
#
_cell.length_a   1.000
_cell.length_b   1.000
_cell.length_c   1.000
_cell.angle_alpha   90.00
_cell.angle_beta   90.00
_cell.angle_gamma   90.00
#
_symmetry.space_group_name_H-M   'P 1'
#
loop_
_entity.id
_entity.type
_entity.pdbx_description
1 polymer ?
#
loop_
_entity_poly.entity_id
_entity_poly.type
_entity_poly.pdbx_seq_one_letter_code
_entity_poly.pdbx_strand_id
1 'polypeptide(L)' 'MYCPKPSLSMDFVSDKLTNGSSFRILNIIDDYNRESLHIDLDTSMPAKRVIKALDTIAFERGYPCQY' A
#
# COMPACT_ATOMS: atom_id res chain seq x y z
N MET A 1 6.46 -27.49 -1.34
CA MET A 1 6.84 -26.07 -1.24
C MET A 1 5.64 -25.33 -0.68
N TYR A 2 5.65 -25.03 0.61
CA TYR A 2 4.57 -24.26 1.25
C TYR A 2 4.72 -22.83 0.74
N CYS A 3 3.87 -22.40 -0.20
CA CYS A 3 3.75 -21.00 -0.55
C CYS A 3 2.69 -20.44 0.40
N PRO A 4 3.07 -19.81 1.52
CA PRO A 4 2.08 -19.17 2.36
C PRO A 4 1.43 -18.10 1.48
N LYS A 5 0.11 -17.99 1.59
CA LYS A 5 -0.71 -17.02 0.86
C LYS A 5 -0.04 -15.63 0.87
N PRO A 6 -0.16 -14.82 -0.20
CA PRO A 6 0.54 -13.55 -0.32
C PRO A 6 0.25 -12.68 0.92
N SER A 7 1.30 -12.39 1.69
CA SER A 7 1.24 -11.48 2.83
C SER A 7 1.77 -10.13 2.38
N LEU A 8 1.00 -9.09 2.72
CA LEU A 8 1.29 -7.73 2.32
C LEU A 8 1.57 -6.90 3.56
N SER A 9 2.61 -6.08 3.49
CA SER A 9 2.84 -5.01 4.46
C SER A 9 2.42 -3.68 3.85
N MET A 10 1.84 -2.82 4.68
CA MET A 10 1.45 -1.46 4.32
C MET A 10 2.00 -0.48 5.33
N ASP A 11 2.55 0.63 4.85
CA ASP A 11 3.04 1.72 5.69
C ASP A 11 2.64 3.09 5.15
N PHE A 12 2.71 4.08 6.03
CA PHE A 12 2.49 5.48 5.71
C PHE A 12 3.72 6.30 6.07
N VAL A 13 4.26 7.04 5.11
CA VAL A 13 5.33 8.01 5.32
C VAL A 13 4.73 9.41 5.22
N SER A 14 5.07 10.31 6.14
CA SER A 14 4.66 11.72 6.06
C SER A 14 5.89 12.62 6.03
N ASP A 15 5.85 13.61 5.14
CA ASP A 15 6.92 14.59 4.99
C ASP A 15 6.33 15.95 4.56
N LYS A 16 7.18 16.97 4.40
CA LYS A 16 6.81 18.34 4.05
C LYS A 16 7.58 18.83 2.83
N LEU A 17 6.88 19.54 1.96
CA LEU A 17 7.50 20.29 0.88
C LEU A 17 8.22 21.53 1.41
N THR A 18 9.05 22.15 0.59
CA THR A 18 9.82 23.37 0.94
C THR A 18 8.94 24.56 1.34
N ASN A 19 7.69 24.60 0.87
CA ASN A 19 6.67 25.59 1.25
C ASN A 19 5.95 25.26 2.57
N GLY A 20 6.32 24.17 3.25
CA GLY A 20 5.75 23.72 4.52
C GLY A 20 4.48 22.87 4.41
N SER A 21 3.92 22.66 3.21
CA SER A 21 2.74 21.80 3.05
C SER A 21 3.12 20.34 3.24
N SER A 22 2.34 19.63 4.07
CA SER A 22 2.55 18.19 4.30
C SER A 22 2.00 17.34 3.17
N PHE A 23 2.69 16.24 2.91
CA PHE A 23 2.20 15.14 2.07
C PHE A 23 2.39 13.81 2.78
N ARG A 24 1.67 12.80 2.28
CA ARG A 24 1.72 11.42 2.75
C ARG A 24 1.92 10.49 1.57
N ILE A 25 2.69 9.45 1.82
CA ILE A 25 2.90 8.34 0.90
C ILE A 25 2.29 7.10 1.56
N LEU A 26 1.44 6.40 0.83
CA LEU A 26 1.00 5.05 1.13
C LEU A 26 1.90 4.08 0.34
N ASN A 27 2.60 3.21 1.03
CA ASN A 27 3.38 2.13 0.42
C ASN A 27 2.72 0.79 0.73
N ILE A 28 2.60 -0.08 -0.28
CA ILE A 28 2.14 -1.46 -0.14
C ILE A 28 3.16 -2.36 -0.81
N ILE A 29 3.66 -3.35 -0.06
CA ILE A 29 4.71 -4.27 -0.51
C ILE A 29 4.30 -5.72 -0.28
N ASP A 30 4.81 -6.61 -1.12
CA ASP A 30 4.76 -8.05 -0.90
C ASP A 30 5.90 -8.47 0.03
N ASP A 31 5.59 -9.19 1.10
CA ASP A 31 6.60 -9.55 2.11
C ASP A 31 7.57 -10.64 1.64
N TYR A 32 7.17 -11.47 0.66
CA TYR A 32 7.95 -12.61 0.20
C TYR A 32 9.07 -12.18 -0.74
N ASN A 33 8.75 -11.44 -1.80
CA ASN A 33 9.73 -11.00 -2.80
C ASN A 33 10.15 -9.54 -2.64
N ARG A 34 9.60 -8.82 -1.65
CA ARG A 34 9.85 -7.38 -1.39
C ARG A 34 9.51 -6.48 -2.57
N GLU A 35 8.59 -6.93 -3.43
CA GLU A 35 8.08 -6.15 -4.55
C GLU A 35 7.18 -5.02 -4.05
N SER A 36 7.35 -3.82 -4.61
CA SER A 36 6.44 -2.71 -4.37
C SER A 36 5.19 -2.88 -5.23
N LEU A 37 4.05 -3.12 -4.58
CA LEU A 37 2.77 -3.37 -5.25
C LEU A 37 2.03 -2.08 -5.56
N HIS A 38 2.14 -1.09 -4.68
CA HIS A 38 1.46 0.19 -4.86
C HIS A 38 2.15 1.30 -4.08
N ILE A 39 2.25 2.46 -4.70
CA ILE A 39 2.70 3.70 -4.07
C ILE A 39 1.71 4.79 -4.44
N ASP A 40 1.05 5.38 -3.45
CA ASP A 40 0.13 6.49 -3.64
C ASP A 40 0.61 7.71 -2.85
N LEU A 41 0.68 8.87 -3.50
CA LEU A 41 1.20 10.11 -2.91
C LEU A 41 0.12 11.19 -2.99
N ASP A 42 -0.19 11.79 -1.85
CA ASP A 42 -1.18 12.88 -1.78
C ASP A 42 -0.95 13.74 -0.53
N THR A 43 -1.49 14.95 -0.52
CA THR A 43 -1.53 15.85 0.64
C THR A 43 -2.34 15.29 1.81
N SER A 44 -3.31 14.40 1.53
CA SER A 44 -4.10 13.69 2.53
C SER A 44 -4.32 12.23 2.14
N MET A 45 -4.45 11.34 3.13
CA MET A 45 -4.63 9.90 2.87
C MET A 45 -5.90 9.38 3.53
N PRO A 46 -7.09 9.66 2.96
CA PRO A 46 -8.34 9.16 3.50
C PRO A 46 -8.50 7.66 3.23
N ALA A 47 -9.26 6.96 4.09
CA ALA A 47 -9.49 5.52 3.98
C ALA A 47 -9.97 5.08 2.58
N LYS A 48 -10.75 5.92 1.88
CA LYS A 48 -11.22 5.64 0.52
C LYS A 48 -10.07 5.42 -0.48
N ARG A 49 -8.94 6.13 -0.34
CA ARG A 49 -7.76 5.92 -1.20
C ARG A 49 -7.09 4.59 -0.90
N VAL A 50 -6.94 4.27 0.39
CA VAL A 50 -6.39 2.99 0.85
C VAL A 50 -7.22 1.82 0.34
N ILE A 51 -8.54 1.90 0.46
CA ILE A 51 -9.47 0.88 -0.05
C ILE A 51 -9.28 0.71 -1.56
N LYS A 52 -9.26 1.81 -2.32
CA LYS A 52 -9.07 1.75 -3.78
C LYS A 52 -7.74 1.09 -4.17
N ALA A 53 -6.66 1.39 -3.46
CA ALA A 53 -5.36 0.77 -3.68
C ALA A 53 -5.41 -0.75 -3.44
N LEU A 54 -6.01 -1.17 -2.33
CA LEU A 54 -6.19 -2.58 -1.99
C LEU A 54 -7.10 -3.31 -3.00
N ASP A 55 -8.20 -2.69 -3.42
CA ASP A 55 -9.11 -3.25 -4.44
C ASP A 55 -8.39 -3.46 -5.77
N THR A 56 -7.51 -2.52 -6.15
CA THR A 56 -6.71 -2.62 -7.38
C THR A 56 -5.73 -3.80 -7.29
N ILE A 57 -5.00 -3.93 -6.17
CA ILE A 57 -4.10 -5.07 -5.95
C ILE A 57 -4.89 -6.39 -5.93
N ALA A 58 -6.03 -6.43 -5.24
CA ALA A 58 -6.86 -7.62 -5.16
C ALA A 58 -7.45 -8.02 -6.51
N PHE A 59 -7.78 -7.05 -7.36
CA PHE A 59 -8.23 -7.30 -8.74
C PHE A 59 -7.12 -7.91 -9.59
N GLU A 60 -5.88 -7.45 -9.45
CA GLU A 60 -4.74 -7.90 -10.25
C GLU A 60 -4.15 -9.24 -9.76
N ARG A 61 -4.12 -9.47 -8.45
CA ARG A 61 -3.37 -10.58 -7.81
C ARG A 61 -4.23 -11.51 -6.97
N GLY A 62 -5.51 -11.19 -6.77
CA GLY A 62 -6.40 -11.89 -5.84
C GLY A 62 -6.30 -11.35 -4.41
N TYR A 63 -7.31 -11.67 -3.60
CA TYR A 63 -7.33 -11.25 -2.20
C TYR A 63 -6.32 -12.05 -1.36
N PRO A 64 -5.58 -11.40 -0.44
CA PRO A 64 -4.86 -12.12 0.61
C PRO A 64 -5.90 -12.89 1.44
N CYS A 65 -5.67 -14.18 1.74
CA CYS A 65 -6.65 -14.87 2.57
C CYS A 65 -6.56 -14.40 4.02
N GLN A 66 -7.72 -14.10 4.59
CA GLN A 66 -7.90 -13.87 6.02
C GLN A 66 -7.67 -15.18 6.80
N TYR A 67 -6.97 -15.08 7.94
CA TYR A 67 -6.90 -16.15 8.94
C TYR A 67 -7.99 -15.96 9.98
#